data_AF-A0AAJ6CXY2-F1
#
_entry.id   AF-A0AAJ6CXY2-F1
#
_cell.length_a   1.000
_cell.length_b   1.000
_cell.length_c   1.000
_cell.angle_alpha   90.00
_cell.angle_beta   90.00
_cell.angle_gamma   90.00
#
_symmetry.space_group_name_H-M   'P 1'
#
loop_
_entity.id
_entity.type
_entity.pdbx_description
1 polymer ?
#
loop_
_entity_poly.entity_id
_entity_poly.type
_entity_poly.pdbx_seq_one_letter_code
_entity_poly.pdbx_strand_id
1 'polypeptide(L)'
;MKARRANSRDRILAAAADVAREAGPGSLSLDAVASRAGVSKGGLLYNFPTKAKLMQGLVENYLNAFEQALEERVAEASDESVLAAYIRLSADDCEKPKPSASWMFSAIAEDPDFLTPIKAFKRQLFERLKGETDDLGSLLVCFLAIEGLRSMNLFDSDVLTEDEHKLLVAALLNIAG
;
A
#
# COMPACT_ATOMS: atom_id res chain seq x y z
N MET A 1 -22.37 2.97 -22.00
CA MET A 1 -21.57 2.08 -21.12
C MET A 1 -22.40 1.73 -19.90
N LYS A 2 -22.69 0.44 -19.67
CA LYS A 2 -23.49 -0.02 -18.53
C LYS A 2 -22.55 -0.05 -17.32
N ALA A 3 -22.80 0.80 -16.31
CA ALA A 3 -22.01 0.79 -15.08
C ALA A 3 -21.96 -0.64 -14.54
N ARG A 4 -20.75 -1.20 -14.47
CA ARG A 4 -20.52 -2.54 -13.90
C ARG A 4 -21.02 -2.46 -12.46
N ARG A 5 -22.11 -3.17 -12.14
CA ARG A 5 -22.58 -3.31 -10.75
C ARG A 5 -21.36 -3.78 -9.95
N ALA A 6 -20.87 -2.96 -9.04
CA ALA A 6 -19.79 -3.34 -8.13
C ALA A 6 -20.17 -4.69 -7.51
N ASN A 7 -19.29 -5.68 -7.62
CA ASN A 7 -19.56 -7.00 -7.05
C ASN A 7 -19.73 -6.83 -5.53
N SER A 8 -20.49 -7.71 -4.88
CA SER A 8 -20.67 -7.67 -3.41
C SER A 8 -19.33 -7.60 -2.68
N ARG A 9 -18.28 -8.26 -3.22
CA ARG A 9 -16.90 -8.15 -2.75
C ARG A 9 -16.36 -6.72 -2.75
N ASP A 10 -16.50 -6.00 -3.87
CA ASP A 10 -16.01 -4.63 -4.03
C ASP A 10 -16.75 -3.66 -3.08
N ARG A 11 -18.06 -3.86 -2.93
CA ARG A 11 -18.88 -3.09 -1.97
C ARG A 11 -18.43 -3.30 -0.53
N ILE A 12 -18.11 -4.54 -0.16
CA ILE A 12 -17.58 -4.87 1.17
C ILE A 12 -16.22 -4.21 1.39
N LEU A 13 -15.33 -4.24 0.39
CA LEU A 13 -14.02 -3.60 0.48
C LEU A 13 -14.12 -2.08 0.60
N ALA A 14 -15.00 -1.44 -0.18
CA ALA A 14 -15.25 -0.01 -0.08
C ALA A 14 -15.77 0.38 1.32
N ALA A 15 -16.76 -0.36 1.84
CA ALA A 15 -17.28 -0.16 3.19
C ALA A 15 -16.21 -0.40 4.27
N ALA A 16 -15.35 -1.40 4.09
CA ALA A 16 -14.26 -1.70 5.00
C ALA A 16 -13.20 -0.59 5.01
N ALA A 17 -12.86 -0.03 3.84
CA ALA A 17 -11.95 1.11 3.74
C ALA A 17 -12.52 2.35 4.44
N ASP A 18 -13.81 2.63 4.28
CA ASP A 18 -14.48 3.74 4.98
C ASP A 18 -14.45 3.55 6.50
N VAL A 19 -14.81 2.35 6.98
CA VAL A 19 -14.77 2.04 8.42
C VAL A 19 -13.34 2.15 8.97
N ALA A 20 -12.34 1.65 8.24
CA ALA A 20 -10.93 1.75 8.64
C ALA A 20 -10.45 3.20 8.71
N ARG A 21 -10.93 4.07 7.81
CA ARG A 21 -10.61 5.50 7.78
C ARG A 21 -11.26 6.28 8.92
N GLU A 22 -12.48 5.92 9.31
CA GLU A 22 -13.23 6.60 10.37
C GLU A 22 -12.79 6.16 11.79
N ALA A 23 -12.57 4.86 12.00
CA ALA A 23 -12.34 4.28 13.33
C ALA A 23 -10.93 3.71 13.54
N GLY A 24 -10.08 3.75 12.51
CA GLY A 24 -8.79 3.07 12.48
C GLY A 24 -8.91 1.57 12.11
N PRO A 25 -7.92 0.96 11.44
CA PRO A 25 -7.97 -0.45 11.03
C PRO A 25 -8.04 -1.45 12.20
N GLY A 26 -7.46 -1.09 13.36
CA GLY A 26 -7.54 -1.90 14.58
C GLY A 26 -8.98 -2.11 15.05
N SER A 27 -9.81 -1.08 14.91
CA SER A 27 -11.22 -1.03 15.35
C SER A 27 -12.20 -1.60 14.32
N LEU A 28 -11.71 -2.08 13.16
CA LEU A 28 -12.57 -2.63 12.12
C LEU A 28 -13.26 -3.91 12.60
N SER A 29 -14.58 -3.94 12.53
CA SER A 29 -15.40 -5.12 12.87
C SER A 29 -16.21 -5.59 11.66
N LEU A 30 -16.34 -6.91 11.51
CA LEU A 30 -17.11 -7.50 10.40
C LEU A 30 -18.57 -7.06 10.43
N ASP A 31 -19.14 -6.84 11.61
CA ASP A 31 -20.52 -6.39 11.76
C ASP A 31 -20.71 -4.93 11.29
N ALA A 32 -19.77 -4.03 11.63
CA ALA A 32 -19.79 -2.65 11.14
C ALA A 32 -19.65 -2.60 9.61
N VAL A 33 -18.74 -3.41 9.06
CA VAL A 33 -18.55 -3.50 7.60
C VAL A 33 -19.77 -4.09 6.91
N ALA A 34 -20.36 -5.17 7.42
CA ALA A 34 -21.56 -5.77 6.84
C ALA A 34 -22.73 -4.78 6.82
N SER A 35 -22.94 -4.06 7.94
CA SER A 35 -23.95 -3.02 8.06
C SER A 35 -23.73 -1.90 7.04
N ARG A 36 -22.50 -1.35 6.97
CA ARG A 36 -22.14 -0.27 6.03
C ARG A 36 -22.25 -0.71 4.57
N ALA A 37 -21.82 -1.92 4.25
CA ALA A 37 -21.91 -2.48 2.91
C ALA A 37 -23.34 -2.83 2.51
N GLY A 38 -24.29 -2.87 3.44
CA GLY A 38 -25.67 -3.29 3.18
C GLY A 38 -25.76 -4.77 2.79
N VAL A 39 -24.97 -5.63 3.45
CA VAL A 39 -24.98 -7.09 3.26
C VAL A 39 -25.22 -7.80 4.59
N SER A 40 -25.68 -9.04 4.55
CA SER A 40 -25.77 -9.86 5.76
C SER A 40 -24.37 -10.28 6.24
N LYS A 41 -24.24 -10.60 7.52
CA LYS A 41 -22.99 -11.17 8.08
C LYS A 41 -22.57 -12.44 7.35
N GLY A 42 -23.53 -13.32 7.00
CA GLY A 42 -23.26 -14.50 6.18
C GLY A 42 -22.79 -14.17 4.76
N GLY A 43 -23.36 -13.13 4.13
CA GLY A 43 -22.92 -12.66 2.82
C GLY A 43 -21.51 -12.05 2.85
N LEU A 44 -21.13 -11.38 3.95
CA LEU A 44 -19.77 -10.91 4.16
C LEU A 44 -18.81 -12.10 4.33
N LEU A 45 -19.12 -13.02 5.23
CA LEU A 45 -18.29 -14.20 5.53
C LEU A 45 -18.09 -15.12 4.32
N TYR A 46 -19.07 -15.16 3.40
CA TYR A 46 -18.92 -15.84 2.12
C TYR A 46 -17.79 -15.25 1.26
N ASN A 47 -17.59 -13.93 1.30
CA ASN A 47 -16.53 -13.26 0.54
C ASN A 47 -15.21 -13.16 1.32
N PHE A 48 -15.30 -13.02 2.64
CA PHE A 48 -14.18 -12.82 3.55
C PHE A 48 -14.40 -13.63 4.83
N PRO A 49 -13.91 -14.88 4.87
CA PRO A 49 -14.18 -15.80 5.98
C PRO A 49 -13.66 -15.32 7.35
N THR A 50 -12.64 -14.46 7.35
CA THR A 50 -12.00 -13.93 8.57
C THR A 50 -11.73 -12.43 8.45
N LYS A 51 -11.44 -11.78 9.58
CA LYS A 51 -11.04 -10.36 9.59
C LYS A 51 -9.70 -10.21 8.88
N ALA A 52 -8.76 -11.12 9.09
CA ALA A 52 -7.49 -11.13 8.37
C ALA A 52 -7.68 -11.19 6.84
N LYS A 53 -8.60 -12.02 6.32
CA LYS A 53 -8.88 -12.06 4.88
C LYS A 53 -9.52 -10.78 4.34
N LEU A 54 -10.37 -10.12 5.12
CA LEU A 54 -10.90 -8.81 4.76
C LEU A 54 -9.79 -7.75 4.71
N MET A 55 -8.93 -7.72 5.73
CA MET A 55 -7.77 -6.83 5.77
C MET A 55 -6.80 -7.10 4.62
N GLN A 56 -6.58 -8.37 4.28
CA GLN A 56 -5.75 -8.77 3.14
C GLN A 56 -6.29 -8.19 1.83
N GLY A 57 -7.61 -8.25 1.62
CA GLY A 57 -8.25 -7.64 0.45
C GLY A 57 -8.14 -6.11 0.42
N LEU A 58 -8.15 -5.43 1.58
CA LEU A 58 -7.88 -3.99 1.66
C LEU A 58 -6.43 -3.67 1.27
N VAL A 59 -5.48 -4.49 1.73
CA VAL A 59 -4.07 -4.36 1.34
C VAL A 59 -3.90 -4.58 -0.16
N GLU A 60 -4.52 -5.61 -0.75
CA GLU A 60 -4.49 -5.86 -2.19
C GLU A 60 -5.03 -4.66 -2.99
N ASN A 61 -6.16 -4.08 -2.57
CA ASN A 61 -6.69 -2.86 -3.20
C ASN A 61 -5.72 -1.68 -3.11
N TYR A 62 -5.07 -1.51 -1.96
CA TYR A 62 -4.08 -0.45 -1.77
C TYR A 62 -2.86 -0.65 -2.69
N LEU A 63 -2.35 -1.88 -2.80
CA LEU A 63 -1.22 -2.21 -3.67
C LEU A 63 -1.56 -1.97 -5.14
N ASN A 64 -2.76 -2.37 -5.58
CA ASN A 64 -3.23 -2.11 -6.94
C ASN A 64 -3.36 -0.60 -7.23
N ALA A 65 -3.86 0.18 -6.27
CA ALA A 65 -3.95 1.64 -6.42
C ALA A 65 -2.56 2.29 -6.51
N PHE A 66 -1.58 1.79 -5.74
CA PHE A 66 -0.20 2.24 -5.84
C PHE A 66 0.42 1.90 -7.19
N GLU A 67 0.20 0.68 -7.70
CA GLU A 67 0.67 0.26 -9.02
C GLU A 67 0.10 1.15 -10.13
N GLN A 68 -1.21 1.40 -10.10
CA GLN A 68 -1.87 2.27 -11.06
C GLN A 68 -1.33 3.71 -11.00
N ALA A 69 -1.13 4.26 -9.80
CA ALA A 69 -0.56 5.60 -9.64
C ALA A 69 0.89 5.68 -10.16
N LEU A 70 1.67 4.60 -10.04
CA LEU A 70 3.00 4.52 -10.62
C LEU A 70 2.95 4.48 -12.15
N GLU A 71 2.05 3.68 -12.73
CA GLU A 71 1.85 3.61 -14.18
C GLU A 71 1.40 4.96 -14.76
N GLU A 72 0.43 5.62 -14.13
CA GLU A 72 -0.05 6.94 -14.53
C GLU A 72 1.08 7.97 -14.50
N ARG A 73 1.88 8.00 -13.43
CA ARG A 73 3.01 8.92 -13.31
C ARG A 73 4.06 8.72 -14.39
N VAL A 74 4.40 7.47 -14.67
CA VAL A 74 5.36 7.11 -15.73
C VAL A 74 4.82 7.47 -17.12
N ALA A 75 3.52 7.33 -17.35
CA ALA A 75 2.90 7.69 -18.61
C ALA A 75 2.83 9.21 -18.84
N GLU A 76 2.68 10.00 -17.77
CA GLU A 76 2.60 11.47 -17.84
C GLU A 76 3.98 12.14 -18.01
N ALA A 77 5.04 11.54 -17.46
CA ALA A 77 6.38 12.10 -17.48
C ALA A 77 7.28 11.36 -18.49
N SER A 78 7.31 11.87 -19.74
CA SER A 78 8.03 11.22 -20.86
C SER A 78 9.52 10.94 -20.62
N ASP A 79 10.15 11.70 -19.71
CA ASP A 79 11.59 11.63 -19.43
C ASP A 79 11.89 11.20 -17.98
N GLU A 80 10.89 10.87 -17.14
CA GLU A 80 11.14 10.41 -15.76
C GLU A 80 11.39 8.89 -15.75
N SER A 81 12.51 8.46 -15.14
CA SER A 81 12.77 7.04 -14.93
C SER A 81 11.74 6.42 -13.98
N VAL A 82 11.41 5.13 -14.16
CA VAL A 82 10.45 4.46 -13.28
C VAL A 82 10.95 4.39 -11.83
N LEU A 83 12.26 4.39 -11.63
CA LEU A 83 12.87 4.52 -10.29
C LEU A 83 12.58 5.90 -9.67
N ALA A 84 12.75 6.99 -10.42
CA ALA A 84 12.42 8.33 -9.95
C ALA A 84 10.92 8.49 -9.65
N ALA A 85 10.06 7.97 -10.52
CA ALA A 85 8.61 7.94 -10.30
C ALA A 85 8.24 7.16 -9.02
N TYR A 86 8.86 6.00 -8.80
CA TYR A 86 8.68 5.21 -7.57
C TYR A 86 9.15 5.95 -6.32
N ILE A 87 10.31 6.63 -6.37
CA ILE A 87 10.84 7.41 -5.23
C ILE A 87 9.85 8.49 -4.81
N ARG A 88 9.36 9.30 -5.77
CA ARG A 88 8.43 10.39 -5.48
C ARG A 88 7.09 9.88 -4.97
N LEU A 89 6.49 8.93 -5.68
CA LEU A 89 5.22 8.34 -5.27
C LEU A 89 5.30 7.73 -3.86
N SER A 90 6.44 7.13 -3.52
CA SER A 90 6.66 6.55 -2.21
C SER A 90 6.88 7.60 -1.12
N ALA A 91 7.63 8.67 -1.42
CA ALA A 91 7.84 9.77 -0.50
C ALA A 91 6.54 10.51 -0.17
N ASP A 92 5.73 10.82 -1.20
CA ASP A 92 4.42 11.46 -1.05
C ASP A 92 3.45 10.61 -0.20
N ASP A 93 3.60 9.29 -0.26
CA ASP A 93 2.79 8.36 0.53
C ASP A 93 3.25 8.24 1.99
N CYS A 94 4.55 8.45 2.28
CA CYS A 94 5.08 8.51 3.64
C CYS A 94 4.61 9.75 4.41
N GLU A 95 4.36 10.87 3.73
CA GLU A 95 3.87 12.09 4.38
C GLU A 95 2.42 11.97 4.90
N LYS A 96 1.69 10.93 4.48
CA LYS A 96 0.31 10.69 4.90
C LYS A 96 0.29 9.97 6.25
N PRO A 97 -0.55 10.40 7.21
CA PRO A 97 -0.74 9.68 8.47
C PRO A 97 -1.10 8.22 8.21
N LYS A 98 -0.29 7.29 8.73
CA LYS A 98 -0.57 5.86 8.63
C LYS A 98 -1.14 5.31 9.93
N PRO A 99 -1.98 4.27 9.87
CA PRO A 99 -2.47 3.58 11.05
C PRO A 99 -1.35 2.77 11.74
N SER A 100 -1.37 2.72 13.06
CA SER A 100 -0.43 1.95 13.91
C SER A 100 -0.14 0.54 13.40
N ALA A 101 1.12 0.09 13.38
CA ALA A 101 1.51 -1.27 12.99
C ALA A 101 0.75 -2.41 13.72
N SER A 102 0.15 -2.14 14.88
CA SER A 102 -0.62 -3.12 15.68
C SER A 102 -1.67 -3.90 14.88
N TRP A 103 -2.39 -3.25 13.95
CA TRP A 103 -3.38 -3.95 13.13
C TRP A 103 -2.73 -4.97 12.19
N MET A 104 -1.55 -4.66 11.66
CA MET A 104 -0.81 -5.56 10.77
C MET A 104 -0.32 -6.77 11.55
N PHE A 105 0.22 -6.57 12.76
CA PHE A 105 0.62 -7.67 13.64
C PHE A 105 -0.55 -8.55 14.05
N SER A 106 -1.71 -7.95 14.37
CA SER A 106 -2.93 -8.70 14.66
C SER A 106 -3.36 -9.56 13.47
N ALA A 107 -3.30 -9.02 12.25
CA ALA A 107 -3.65 -9.76 11.05
C ALA A 107 -2.67 -10.90 10.74
N ILE A 108 -1.37 -10.68 10.95
CA ILE A 108 -0.32 -11.72 10.83
C ILE A 108 -0.53 -12.85 11.85
N ALA A 109 -0.90 -12.51 13.09
CA ALA A 109 -1.15 -13.49 14.13
C ALA A 109 -2.39 -14.35 13.84
N GLU A 110 -3.41 -13.79 13.17
CA GLU A 110 -4.63 -14.48 12.76
C GLU A 110 -4.43 -15.31 11.48
N ASP A 111 -3.60 -14.85 10.55
CA ASP A 111 -3.34 -15.50 9.26
C ASP A 111 -1.85 -15.42 8.86
N PRO A 112 -1.10 -16.53 8.94
CA PRO A 112 0.31 -16.59 8.55
C PRO A 112 0.58 -16.16 7.09
N ASP A 113 -0.42 -16.30 6.22
CA ASP A 113 -0.31 -15.96 4.80
C ASP A 113 -0.71 -14.50 4.51
N PHE A 114 -1.06 -13.72 5.54
CA PHE A 114 -1.49 -12.32 5.41
C PHE A 114 -0.52 -11.46 4.57
N LEU A 115 0.78 -11.69 4.73
CA LEU A 115 1.83 -10.93 4.03
C LEU A 115 2.05 -11.40 2.59
N THR A 116 1.41 -12.47 2.13
CA THR A 116 1.66 -13.05 0.80
C THR A 116 1.45 -12.04 -0.34
N PRO A 117 0.37 -11.23 -0.37
CA PRO A 117 0.19 -10.23 -1.42
C PRO A 117 1.26 -9.14 -1.39
N ILE A 118 1.66 -8.68 -0.20
CA ILE A 118 2.72 -7.67 -0.05
C ILE A 118 4.04 -8.21 -0.59
N LYS A 119 4.38 -9.45 -0.24
CA LYS A 119 5.61 -10.13 -0.72
C LYS A 119 5.60 -10.28 -2.25
N ALA A 120 4.47 -10.69 -2.83
CA ALA A 120 4.32 -10.86 -4.27
C ALA A 120 4.49 -9.51 -4.99
N PHE A 121 3.76 -8.48 -4.54
CA PHE A 121 3.82 -7.13 -5.09
C PHE A 121 5.24 -6.56 -5.04
N LYS A 122 5.88 -6.57 -3.87
CA LYS A 122 7.25 -6.03 -3.71
C LYS A 122 8.25 -6.73 -4.62
N ARG A 123 8.12 -8.05 -4.81
CA ARG A 123 8.99 -8.81 -5.72
C ARG A 123 8.77 -8.41 -7.17
N GLN A 124 7.51 -8.28 -7.61
CA GLN A 124 7.17 -7.88 -8.97
C GLN A 124 7.67 -6.46 -9.26
N LEU A 125 7.42 -5.52 -8.34
CA LEU A 125 7.91 -4.14 -8.45
C LEU A 125 9.43 -4.08 -8.52
N PHE A 126 10.13 -4.82 -7.67
CA PHE A 126 11.60 -4.85 -7.67
C PHE A 126 12.16 -5.41 -8.99
N GLU A 127 11.61 -6.53 -9.49
CA GLU A 127 12.06 -7.10 -10.77
C GLU A 127 11.74 -6.18 -11.96
N ARG A 128 10.61 -5.46 -11.93
CA ARG A 128 10.31 -4.42 -12.92
C ARG A 128 11.37 -3.31 -12.90
N LEU A 129 11.59 -2.69 -11.73
CA LEU A 129 12.60 -1.64 -11.58
C LEU A 129 14.00 -2.09 -12.02
N LYS A 130 14.37 -3.33 -11.68
CA LYS A 130 15.63 -3.94 -12.07
C LYS A 130 15.75 -4.18 -13.58
N GLY A 131 14.64 -4.47 -14.25
CA GLY A 131 14.60 -4.62 -15.71
C GLY A 131 14.72 -3.32 -16.49
N GLU A 132 14.59 -2.17 -15.81
CA GLU A 132 14.56 -0.84 -16.41
C GLU A 132 15.81 0.01 -16.06
N THR A 133 16.80 -0.56 -15.38
CA THR A 133 18.05 0.12 -15.01
C THR A 133 19.28 -0.74 -15.25
N ASP A 134 20.35 -0.13 -15.75
CA ASP A 134 21.67 -0.76 -15.87
C ASP A 134 22.53 -0.58 -14.61
N ASP A 135 22.09 0.24 -13.66
CA ASP A 135 22.79 0.49 -12.39
C ASP A 135 22.02 -0.14 -11.21
N LEU A 136 22.33 -1.41 -10.96
CA LEU A 136 21.78 -2.15 -9.83
C LEU A 136 22.19 -1.54 -8.47
N GLY A 137 23.36 -0.90 -8.39
CA GLY A 137 23.82 -0.28 -7.14
C GLY A 137 22.91 0.88 -6.75
N SER A 138 22.66 1.78 -7.69
CA SER A 138 21.74 2.91 -7.51
C SER A 138 20.31 2.45 -7.20
N LEU A 139 19.81 1.42 -7.90
CA LEU A 139 18.50 0.81 -7.58
C LEU A 139 18.44 0.31 -6.13
N LEU A 140 19.43 -0.46 -5.68
CA LEU A 140 19.43 -1.04 -4.34
C LEU A 140 19.42 0.05 -3.26
N VAL A 141 20.24 1.11 -3.44
CA VAL A 141 20.28 2.24 -2.52
C VAL A 141 18.92 2.94 -2.45
N CYS A 142 18.37 3.31 -3.60
CA CYS A 142 17.09 4.02 -3.67
C CYS A 142 15.93 3.19 -3.14
N PHE A 143 15.82 1.92 -3.55
CA PHE A 143 14.75 1.04 -3.12
C PHE A 143 14.80 0.79 -1.61
N LEU A 144 15.97 0.44 -1.06
CA LEU A 144 16.09 0.15 0.37
C LEU A 144 15.94 1.39 1.24
N ALA A 145 16.38 2.57 0.78
CA ALA A 145 16.14 3.82 1.50
C ALA A 145 14.65 4.15 1.60
N ILE A 146 13.90 4.00 0.51
CA ILE A 146 12.43 4.19 0.51
C ILE A 146 11.74 3.17 1.40
N GLU A 147 12.13 1.89 1.34
CA GLU A 147 11.54 0.86 2.19
C GLU A 147 11.87 1.08 3.69
N GLY A 148 13.07 1.60 4.00
CA GLY A 148 13.45 2.00 5.34
C GLY A 148 12.59 3.15 5.87
N LEU A 149 12.39 4.19 5.06
CA LEU A 149 11.52 5.31 5.39
C LEU A 149 10.07 4.85 5.68
N ARG A 150 9.50 4.02 4.80
CA ARG A 150 8.17 3.44 4.99
C ARG A 150 8.07 2.61 6.25
N SER A 151 9.11 1.83 6.56
CA SER A 151 9.17 1.03 7.77
C SER A 151 9.17 1.91 9.02
N MET A 152 9.98 2.97 9.05
CA MET A 152 10.02 3.89 10.19
C MET A 152 8.67 4.57 10.41
N ASN A 153 8.02 5.03 9.34
CA ASN A 153 6.68 5.60 9.40
C ASN A 153 5.64 4.61 9.95
N LEU A 154 5.65 3.36 9.45
CA LEU A 154 4.72 2.32 9.91
C LEU A 154 4.86 1.99 11.41
N PHE A 155 6.10 2.00 11.91
CA PHE A 155 6.41 1.69 13.31
C PHE A 155 6.43 2.90 14.24
N ASP A 156 6.05 4.09 13.74
CA ASP A 156 6.12 5.35 14.51
C ASP A 156 7.52 5.57 15.13
N SER A 157 8.54 5.23 14.34
CA SER A 157 9.96 5.33 14.71
C SER A 157 10.71 6.27 13.78
N ASP A 158 10.01 7.26 13.22
CA ASP A 158 10.64 8.28 12.38
C ASP A 158 11.60 9.13 13.23
N VAL A 159 12.78 9.36 12.67
CA VAL A 159 13.87 10.10 13.30
C VAL A 159 14.26 11.32 12.47
N LEU A 160 13.75 11.44 11.24
CA LEU A 160 14.11 12.50 10.32
C LEU A 160 13.18 13.69 10.52
N THR A 161 13.74 14.89 10.46
CA THR A 161 12.98 16.11 10.28
C THR A 161 12.41 16.19 8.85
N GLU A 162 11.41 17.05 8.63
CA GLU A 162 10.87 17.28 7.27
C GLU A 162 11.95 17.72 6.27
N ASP A 163 12.94 18.50 6.71
CA ASP A 163 14.03 18.96 5.86
C ASP A 163 15.02 17.83 5.54
N GLU A 164 15.33 16.95 6.50
CA GLU A 164 16.15 15.76 6.26
C GLU A 164 15.43 14.75 5.35
N HIS A 165 14.10 14.64 5.48
CA HIS A 165 13.28 13.84 4.57
C HIS A 165 13.37 14.37 3.13
N LYS A 166 13.16 15.68 2.93
CA LYS A 166 13.29 16.33 1.61
C LYS A 166 14.70 16.19 1.05
N LEU A 167 15.72 16.32 1.89
CA LEU A 167 17.13 16.13 1.50
C LEU A 167 17.39 14.70 1.05
N LEU A 168 16.89 13.70 1.79
CA LEU A 168 17.00 12.29 1.40
C LEU A 168 16.35 12.05 0.04
N VAL A 169 15.10 12.48 -0.14
CA VAL A 169 14.37 12.31 -1.41
C VAL A 169 15.13 12.96 -2.58
N ALA A 170 15.64 14.19 -2.40
CA ALA A 170 16.46 14.86 -3.42
C ALA A 170 17.75 14.08 -3.73
N ALA A 171 18.43 13.54 -2.71
CA ALA A 171 19.63 12.71 -2.91
C ALA A 171 19.33 11.42 -3.66
N LEU A 172 18.23 10.74 -3.33
CA LEU A 172 17.80 9.52 -4.04
C LEU A 172 17.44 9.80 -5.51
N LEU A 173 16.80 10.94 -5.79
CA LEU A 173 16.49 11.34 -7.15
C LEU A 173 17.76 11.60 -7.96
N ASN A 174 18.77 12.25 -7.38
CA ASN A 174 20.07 12.45 -8.05
C ASN A 174 20.79 11.12 -8.33
N ILE A 175 20.63 10.11 -7.46
CA ILE A 175 21.18 8.76 -7.66
C ILE A 175 20.42 8.02 -8.77
N ALA A 176 19.11 8.23 -8.87
CA ALA A 176 18.25 7.55 -9.85
C ALA A 176 18.46 8.01 -11.30
N GLY A 177 19.15 9.13 -11.52
CA GLY A 177 19.35 9.73 -12.84
C GLY A 177 18.19 10.64 -13.23
#